data_AF-A0A9E2N3S1-F1
#
_entry.id   AF-A0A9E2N3S1-F1
#
_cell.length_a   1.000
_cell.length_b   1.000
_cell.length_c   1.000
_cell.angle_alpha   90.00
_cell.angle_beta   90.00
_cell.angle_gamma   90.00
#
_symmetry.space_group_name_H-M   'P 1'
#
loop_
_entity.id
_entity.type
_entity.pdbx_description
1 polymer ?
#
loop_
_entity_poly.entity_id
_entity_poly.type
_entity_poly.pdbx_seq_one_letter_code
_entity_poly.pdbx_strand_id
1 'polypeptide(L)'
;MLEISLLMNSSIEDVIAFKCCALPDQNLEVHLRNTGDAPMVIPGYFILKNDDATRKVDNLYPPGGLTVPPGEVMAFYCHMDPDEWSLFKTISFFDQSGREYSSPI
;
A
#
# COMPACT_ATOMS: atom_id res chain seq x y z
N MET A 1 -9.76 -9.69 -8.43
CA MET A 1 -8.28 -9.69 -8.60
C MET A 1 -7.81 -8.31 -8.15
N LEU A 2 -6.59 -8.17 -7.64
CA LEU A 2 -6.09 -6.89 -7.13
C LEU A 2 -4.93 -6.42 -8.01
N GLU A 3 -5.07 -5.25 -8.62
CA GLU A 3 -3.95 -4.54 -9.25
C GLU A 3 -3.33 -3.59 -8.22
N ILE A 4 -2.01 -3.55 -8.17
CA ILE A 4 -1.23 -2.75 -7.23
C ILE A 4 -0.38 -1.78 -8.05
N SER A 5 -0.42 -0.50 -7.71
CA SER A 5 0.46 0.52 -8.29
C SER A 5 1.18 1.27 -7.18
N LEU A 6 2.48 1.48 -7.38
CA LEU A 6 3.39 2.03 -6.38
C LEU A 6 3.93 3.36 -6.89
N LEU A 7 3.79 4.41 -6.08
CA LEU A 7 4.30 5.73 -6.40
C LEU A 7 5.22 6.16 -5.26
N MET A 8 6.52 5.94 -5.45
CA MET A 8 7.56 6.36 -4.52
C MET A 8 7.93 7.83 -4.77
N ASN A 9 8.19 8.57 -3.69
CA ASN A 9 8.53 9.99 -3.65
C ASN A 9 7.47 10.86 -4.34
N SER A 10 6.20 10.58 -4.09
CA SER A 10 5.10 11.38 -4.62
C SER A 10 4.90 12.69 -3.84
N SER A 11 4.00 13.54 -4.32
CA SER A 11 3.60 14.81 -3.65
C SER A 11 2.46 14.61 -2.63
N ILE A 12 2.23 13.38 -2.16
CA ILE A 12 1.05 13.07 -1.37
C ILE A 12 1.03 13.77 -0.01
N GLU A 13 2.20 13.99 0.59
CA GLU A 13 2.32 14.73 1.84
C GLU A 13 1.69 16.13 1.73
N ASP A 14 2.01 16.87 0.66
CA ASP A 14 1.44 18.20 0.42
C ASP A 14 -0.09 18.14 0.27
N VAL A 15 -0.60 17.10 -0.40
CA VAL A 15 -2.03 16.89 -0.60
C VAL A 15 -2.74 16.55 0.72
N ILE A 16 -2.15 15.69 1.56
CA ILE A 16 -2.71 15.31 2.87
C ILE A 16 -2.65 16.49 3.85
N ALA A 17 -1.56 17.25 3.83
CA ALA A 17 -1.38 18.45 4.65
C ALA A 17 -2.43 19.51 4.32
N PHE A 18 -2.76 19.69 3.04
CA PHE A 18 -3.86 20.57 2.62
C PHE A 18 -5.23 20.05 3.06
N LYS A 19 -5.48 18.73 3.03
CA LYS A 19 -6.83 18.18 3.20
C LYS A 19 -7.26 17.91 4.64
N CYS A 20 -6.46 17.28 5.50
CA CYS A 20 -7.01 16.94 6.83
C CYS A 20 -6.07 16.66 7.98
N CYS A 21 -4.81 16.31 7.77
CA CYS A 21 -4.18 15.48 8.82
C CYS A 21 -2.69 15.79 9.06
N ALA A 22 -2.09 16.69 8.27
CA ALA A 22 -0.69 17.12 8.39
C ALA A 22 0.25 15.97 8.74
N LEU A 23 0.08 14.83 8.05
CA LEU A 23 0.87 13.63 8.28
C LEU A 23 2.23 13.87 7.61
N PRO A 24 3.31 14.05 8.38
CA PRO A 24 4.61 14.31 7.80
C PRO A 24 5.19 13.04 7.17
N ASP A 25 6.20 13.24 6.34
CA ASP A 25 7.08 12.21 5.78
C ASP A 25 6.35 11.12 4.97
N GLN A 26 5.23 11.47 4.32
CA GLN A 26 4.48 10.54 3.47
C GLN A 26 5.06 10.57 2.06
N ASN A 27 5.83 9.53 1.72
CA ASN A 27 6.55 9.47 0.44
C ASN A 27 6.23 8.22 -0.38
N LEU A 28 5.44 7.26 0.12
CA LEU A 28 4.95 6.13 -0.67
C LEU A 28 3.42 6.18 -0.77
N GLU A 29 2.90 6.25 -1.99
CA GLU A 29 1.49 5.94 -2.28
C GLU A 29 1.36 4.53 -2.85
N VAL A 30 0.37 3.80 -2.36
CA VAL A 30 0.01 2.50 -2.88
C VAL A 30 -1.43 2.52 -3.30
N HIS A 31 -1.67 2.40 -4.60
CA HIS A 31 -3.00 2.31 -5.18
C HIS A 31 -3.39 0.85 -5.36
N LEU A 32 -4.54 0.50 -4.81
CA LEU A 32 -5.13 -0.83 -4.85
C LEU A 32 -6.42 -0.76 -5.66
N ARG A 33 -6.42 -1.39 -6.83
CA ARG A 33 -7.60 -1.49 -7.68
C ARG A 33 -8.17 -2.89 -7.64
N ASN A 34 -9.44 -3.01 -7.28
CA ASN A 34 -10.13 -4.29 -7.34
C ASN A 34 -10.70 -4.51 -8.74
N THR A 35 -10.10 -5.40 -9.50
CA THR A 35 -10.57 -5.81 -10.84
C THR A 35 -11.49 -7.04 -10.80
N GLY A 36 -11.89 -7.49 -9.61
CA GLY A 36 -12.91 -8.52 -9.43
C GLY A 36 -14.34 -7.98 -9.49
N ASP A 37 -15.29 -8.84 -9.15
CA ASP A 37 -16.75 -8.60 -9.16
C ASP A 37 -17.36 -8.42 -7.76
N ALA A 38 -16.59 -8.69 -6.69
CA ALA A 38 -17.01 -8.53 -5.30
C ALA A 38 -16.06 -7.59 -4.52
N PRO A 39 -16.56 -6.84 -3.53
CA PRO A 39 -15.72 -6.00 -2.68
C PRO A 39 -14.61 -6.80 -1.99
N MET A 40 -13.42 -6.21 -1.88
CA MET A 40 -12.28 -6.81 -1.21
C MET A 40 -11.92 -6.04 0.05
N VAL A 41 -11.74 -6.73 1.16
CA VAL A 41 -11.23 -6.14 2.41
C VAL A 41 -9.74 -6.38 2.48
N ILE A 42 -8.96 -5.30 2.48
CA ILE A 42 -7.50 -5.32 2.55
C ILE A 42 -7.08 -4.80 3.93
N PRO A 43 -6.39 -5.61 4.77
CA PRO A 43 -5.83 -5.15 6.02
C PRO A 43 -4.84 -4.00 5.82
N GLY A 44 -4.67 -3.15 6.83
CA GLY A 44 -3.76 -2.00 6.80
C GLY A 44 -2.29 -2.38 6.97
N TYR A 45 -1.80 -3.37 6.23
CA TYR A 45 -0.39 -3.73 6.17
C TYR A 45 -0.02 -4.33 4.80
N PHE A 46 1.26 -4.29 4.47
CA PHE A 46 1.84 -5.08 3.40
C PHE A 46 3.14 -5.76 3.85
N ILE A 47 3.63 -6.67 3.02
CA ILE A 47 4.91 -7.34 3.23
C ILE A 47 5.84 -7.01 2.05
N LEU A 48 7.04 -6.55 2.38
CA LEU A 48 8.14 -6.42 1.43
C LEU A 48 8.99 -7.69 1.47
N LYS A 49 9.40 -8.18 0.30
CA LYS A 49 10.20 -9.40 0.14
C LYS A 49 11.35 -9.19 -0.84
N ASN A 50 12.50 -9.78 -0.52
CA ASN A 50 13.55 -10.14 -1.47
C ASN A 50 13.93 -11.61 -1.21
N ASP A 51 15.06 -12.07 -1.75
CA ASP A 51 15.48 -13.48 -1.62
C ASP A 51 15.86 -13.87 -0.18
N ASP A 52 16.34 -12.91 0.63
CA ASP A 52 16.95 -13.16 1.95
C ASP A 52 16.22 -12.47 3.13
N ALA A 53 15.25 -11.60 2.84
CA ALA A 53 14.62 -10.71 3.80
C ALA A 53 13.11 -10.56 3.53
N THR A 54 12.36 -10.48 4.62
CA THR A 54 10.93 -10.21 4.63
C THR A 54 10.64 -9.18 5.71
N ARG A 55 9.91 -8.12 5.37
CA ARG A 55 9.50 -7.07 6.31
C ARG A 55 8.02 -6.81 6.22
N LYS A 56 7.35 -6.77 7.37
CA LYS A 56 5.97 -6.29 7.48
C LYS A 56 5.97 -4.78 7.73
N VAL A 57 5.11 -4.07 7.01
CA VAL A 57 4.86 -2.64 7.17
C VAL A 57 3.38 -2.46 7.49
N ASP A 58 3.06 -1.97 8.70
CA ASP A 58 1.69 -1.83 9.22
C ASP A 58 1.38 -0.45 9.79
N ASN A 59 2.23 0.54 9.53
CA ASN A 59 2.01 1.96 9.81
C ASN A 59 1.35 2.69 8.62
N LEU A 60 0.36 2.05 7.98
CA LEU A 60 -0.33 2.62 6.82
C LEU A 60 -1.39 3.64 7.23
N TYR A 61 -1.55 4.68 6.41
CA TYR A 61 -2.67 5.61 6.46
C TYR A 61 -3.58 5.41 5.24
N PRO A 62 -4.91 5.37 5.39
CA PRO A 62 -5.64 5.33 6.66
C PRO A 62 -5.39 4.04 7.45
N PRO A 63 -5.46 4.08 8.80
CA PRO A 63 -5.25 2.91 9.64
C PRO A 63 -6.43 1.94 9.58
N GLY A 64 -6.20 0.67 9.93
CA GLY A 64 -7.27 -0.33 10.11
C GLY A 64 -7.71 -1.06 8.84
N GLY A 65 -7.12 -0.75 7.69
CA GLY A 65 -7.44 -1.39 6.41
C GLY A 65 -8.51 -0.66 5.62
N LEU A 66 -8.81 -1.18 4.43
CA LEU A 66 -9.72 -0.57 3.46
C LEU A 66 -10.61 -1.62 2.82
N THR A 67 -11.86 -1.25 2.55
CA THR A 67 -12.71 -2.00 1.62
C THR A 67 -12.54 -1.38 0.24
N VAL A 68 -12.16 -2.19 -0.75
CA VAL A 68 -11.97 -1.81 -2.15
C VAL A 68 -13.14 -2.36 -2.96
N PRO A 69 -14.14 -1.53 -3.33
CA PRO A 69 -15.26 -1.98 -4.16
C PRO A 69 -14.80 -2.45 -5.56
N PRO A 70 -15.59 -3.29 -6.24
CA PRO A 70 -15.31 -3.68 -7.62
C PRO A 70 -15.13 -2.47 -8.55
N GLY A 71 -14.05 -2.47 -9.33
CA GLY A 71 -13.72 -1.42 -10.30
C GLY A 71 -13.05 -0.17 -9.71
N GLU A 72 -13.14 0.03 -8.40
CA GLU A 72 -12.64 1.22 -7.70
C GLU A 72 -11.16 1.10 -7.32
N VAL A 73 -10.55 2.27 -7.08
CA VAL A 73 -9.18 2.41 -6.58
C VAL A 73 -9.22 3.02 -5.18
N MET A 74 -8.56 2.36 -4.23
CA MET A 74 -8.32 2.88 -2.89
C MET A 74 -6.81 3.02 -2.66
N ALA A 75 -6.40 3.92 -1.78
CA ALA A 75 -4.99 4.22 -1.56
C ALA A 75 -4.58 4.06 -0.09
N PHE A 76 -3.39 3.50 0.10
CA PHE A 76 -2.63 3.62 1.35
C PHE A 76 -1.43 4.53 1.15
N TYR A 77 -1.02 5.13 2.26
CA TYR A 77 0.10 6.06 2.33
C TYR A 77 0.97 5.69 3.52
N CYS A 78 2.28 5.73 3.35
CA CYS A 78 3.21 5.62 4.48
C CYS A 78 4.53 6.33 4.19
N HIS A 79 5.30 6.50 5.25
CA HIS A 79 6.73 6.73 5.12
C HIS A 79 7.43 5.44 4.70
N MET A 80 8.37 5.55 3.77
CA MET A 80 9.27 4.49 3.34
C MET A 80 10.66 5.06 3.10
N ASP A 81 11.66 4.53 3.80
CA ASP A 81 13.05 4.90 3.58
C ASP A 81 13.50 4.43 2.18
N PRO A 82 14.01 5.31 1.30
CA PRO A 82 14.44 4.93 -0.05
C PRO A 82 15.57 3.90 -0.10
N ASP A 83 16.52 3.96 0.85
CA ASP A 83 17.62 3.01 0.93
C ASP A 83 17.07 1.63 1.32
N GLU A 84 16.14 1.60 2.27
CA GLU A 84 15.44 0.37 2.65
C GLU A 84 14.58 -0.18 1.49
N TRP A 85 13.81 0.68 0.82
CA TRP A 85 12.97 0.31 -0.33
C TRP A 85 13.76 -0.39 -1.42
N SER A 86 14.97 0.10 -1.71
CA SER A 86 15.87 -0.44 -2.74
C SER A 86 16.33 -1.88 -2.47
N LEU A 87 16.22 -2.36 -1.23
CA LEU A 87 16.61 -3.72 -0.87
C LEU A 87 15.55 -4.76 -1.26
N PHE A 88 14.29 -4.36 -1.46
CA PHE A 88 13.18 -5.26 -1.69
C PHE A 88 12.82 -5.35 -3.19
N LYS A 89 12.27 -6.50 -3.59
CA LYS A 89 11.91 -6.78 -4.99
C LYS A 89 10.40 -6.86 -5.21
N THR A 90 9.67 -7.20 -4.16
CA THR A 90 8.24 -7.48 -4.24
C THR A 90 7.53 -6.88 -3.05
N ILE A 91 6.36 -6.31 -3.29
CA ILE A 91 5.38 -5.92 -2.28
C ILE A 91 4.17 -6.83 -2.36
N SER A 92 3.63 -7.22 -1.21
CA SER A 92 2.51 -8.15 -1.09
C SER A 92 1.44 -7.62 -0.15
N PHE A 93 0.21 -7.55 -0.64
CA PHE A 93 -1.01 -7.31 0.13
C PHE A 93 -1.79 -8.60 0.32
N PHE A 94 -2.69 -8.60 1.30
CA PHE A 94 -3.50 -9.77 1.64
C PHE A 94 -4.97 -9.36 1.67
N ASP A 95 -5.87 -10.25 1.31
CA ASP A 95 -7.28 -10.07 1.64
C ASP A 95 -7.61 -10.68 3.02
N GLN A 96 -8.84 -10.47 3.49
CA GLN A 96 -9.34 -11.03 4.76
C GLN A 96 -9.29 -12.57 4.84
N SER A 97 -9.18 -13.28 3.72
CA SER A 97 -9.04 -14.75 3.69
C SER A 97 -7.58 -15.20 3.78
N GLY A 98 -6.64 -14.25 3.77
CA GLY A 98 -5.19 -14.50 3.77
C GLY A 98 -4.61 -14.74 2.37
N ARG A 99 -5.38 -14.50 1.30
CA ARG A 99 -4.87 -14.63 -0.06
C ARG A 99 -3.91 -13.49 -0.38
N GLU A 100 -2.72 -13.85 -0.85
CA GLU A 100 -1.66 -12.91 -1.22
C GLU A 100 -1.85 -12.35 -2.65
N TYR A 101 -1.59 -11.04 -2.79
CA TYR A 101 -1.53 -10.31 -4.04
C TYR A 101 -0.21 -9.55 -4.09
N SER A 102 0.62 -9.85 -5.09
CA SER A 102 1.98 -9.32 -5.17
C SER A 102 2.20 -8.49 -6.42
N SER A 103 3.06 -7.48 -6.29
CA SER A 103 3.58 -6.68 -7.40
C SER A 103 5.09 -6.53 -7.28
N PRO A 104 5.83 -6.48 -8.40
CA PRO A 104 7.21 -6.01 -8.36
C PRO A 104 7.25 -4.56 -7.83
N ILE A 105 8.37 -4.25 -7.20
CA ILE A 105 8.78 -2.92 -6.75
C ILE A 105 9.57 -2.22 -7.87
#